data_AF-A0A7C6H819-F1
#
_entry.id   AF-A0A7C6H819-F1
#
_cell.length_a   1.000
_cell.length_b   1.000
_cell.length_c   1.000
_cell.angle_alpha   90.00
_cell.angle_beta   90.00
_cell.angle_gamma   90.00
#
_symmetry.space_group_name_H-M   'P 1'
#
loop_
_entity.id
_entity.type
_entity.pdbx_description
1 polymer ?
#
loop_
_entity_poly.entity_id
_entity_poly.type
_entity_poly.pdbx_seq_one_letter_code
_entity_poly.pdbx_strand_id
1 'polypeptide(L)'
;MMAVERLMSIDKEQLPEAAKSISSSELPGIVELLDEKDDKIRYQALLLLQYRSRLFDDVYPFCEKFRLKLKDKNSYQRSIGIMLIAYGLTENRRRLKA
;
A
#
# COMPACT_ATOMS: atom_id res chain seq x y z
N MET A 1 8.75 10.28 7.30
CA MET A 1 8.01 9.26 8.09
C MET A 1 6.54 9.64 8.04
N MET A 2 5.64 8.74 7.62
CA MET A 2 4.20 9.01 7.67
C MET A 2 3.67 8.84 9.07
N ALA A 3 3.03 9.87 9.61
CA ALA A 3 2.32 9.77 10.87
C ALA A 3 0.97 9.06 10.67
N VAL A 4 0.59 8.20 11.61
CA VAL A 4 -0.72 7.53 11.66
C VAL A 4 -1.85 8.56 11.58
N GLU A 5 -1.73 9.65 12.34
CA GLU A 5 -2.73 10.72 12.39
C GLU A 5 -2.99 11.32 11.00
N ARG A 6 -1.92 11.61 10.25
CA ARG A 6 -2.02 12.10 8.87
C ARG A 6 -2.64 11.08 7.94
N LEU A 7 -2.28 9.80 8.08
CA LEU A 7 -2.90 8.75 7.27
C LEU A 7 -4.40 8.69 7.52
N MET A 8 -4.81 8.72 8.79
CA MET A 8 -6.20 8.57 9.23
C MET A 8 -7.05 9.82 8.99
N SER A 9 -6.44 10.99 8.83
CA SER A 9 -7.15 12.22 8.46
C SER A 9 -7.49 12.32 6.97
N ILE A 10 -7.00 11.41 6.13
CA ILE A 10 -7.32 11.40 4.70
C ILE A 10 -8.69 10.75 4.50
N ASP A 11 -9.63 11.51 3.98
CA ASP A 11 -10.93 10.96 3.60
C ASP A 11 -10.78 9.94 2.47
N LYS A 12 -11.64 8.92 2.45
CA LYS A 12 -11.55 7.81 1.49
C LYS A 12 -11.64 8.31 0.04
N GLU A 13 -12.41 9.36 -0.19
CA GLU A 13 -12.60 10.04 -1.47
C GLU A 13 -11.35 10.80 -1.91
N GLN A 14 -10.50 11.21 -0.96
CA GLN A 14 -9.26 11.94 -1.20
C GLN A 14 -8.03 11.03 -1.36
N LEU A 15 -8.13 9.74 -1.01
CA LEU A 15 -7.04 8.76 -1.15
C LEU A 15 -6.38 8.73 -2.54
N PRO A 16 -7.10 8.80 -3.67
CA PRO A 16 -6.48 8.83 -4.99
C PRO A 16 -5.60 10.06 -5.21
N GLU A 17 -5.99 11.21 -4.67
CA GLU A 17 -5.24 12.46 -4.80
C GLU A 17 -4.07 12.50 -3.81
N ALA A 18 -4.29 12.04 -2.57
CA ALA A 18 -3.22 11.86 -1.60
C ALA A 18 -2.13 10.92 -2.13
N ALA A 19 -2.50 9.85 -2.84
CA ALA A 19 -1.54 8.93 -3.44
C ALA A 19 -0.62 9.60 -4.48
N LYS A 20 -1.05 10.69 -5.14
CA LYS A 20 -0.21 11.46 -6.06
C LYS A 20 0.79 12.34 -5.33
N SER A 21 0.35 12.98 -4.25
CA SER A 21 1.14 13.99 -3.53
C SER A 21 2.11 13.42 -2.50
N ILE A 22 1.99 12.15 -2.14
CA ILE A 22 2.93 11.47 -1.25
C ILE A 22 4.32 11.35 -1.89
N SER A 23 5.35 11.68 -1.11
CA SER A 23 6.74 11.50 -1.51
C SER A 23 7.15 10.03 -1.42
N SER A 24 8.00 9.55 -2.34
CA SER A 24 8.55 8.19 -2.27
C SER A 24 9.34 7.94 -0.96
N SER A 25 9.88 8.98 -0.32
CA SER A 25 10.56 8.88 0.99
C SER A 25 9.62 8.54 2.15
N GLU A 26 8.30 8.67 1.94
CA GLU A 26 7.27 8.40 2.94
C GLU A 26 6.76 6.96 2.87
N LEU A 27 6.95 6.29 1.72
CA LEU A 27 6.49 4.93 1.47
C LEU A 27 7.00 3.87 2.45
N PRO A 28 8.28 3.88 2.90
CA PRO A 28 8.73 2.90 3.90
C PRO A 28 7.86 2.92 5.16
N GLY A 29 7.48 4.11 5.65
CA GLY A 29 6.61 4.26 6.81
C GLY A 29 5.19 3.78 6.53
N ILE A 30 4.63 4.06 5.35
CA ILE A 30 3.29 3.57 4.97
C ILE A 30 3.27 2.03 4.91
N VAL A 31 4.34 1.43 4.39
CA VAL A 31 4.48 -0.02 4.33
C VAL A 31 4.58 -0.64 5.73
N GLU A 32 5.24 0.03 6.67
CA GLU A 32 5.28 -0.40 8.08
C GLU A 32 3.91 -0.34 8.75
N LEU A 33 3.06 0.62 8.38
CA LEU A 33 1.68 0.69 8.88
C LEU A 33 0.80 -0.50 8.46
N LEU A 34 1.24 -1.32 7.50
CA LEU A 34 0.58 -2.60 7.19
C LEU A 34 0.73 -3.64 8.31
N ASP A 35 1.62 -3.44 9.26
CA ASP A 35 1.85 -4.34 10.40
C ASP A 35 1.19 -3.84 11.71
N GLU A 36 0.47 -2.72 11.64
CA GLU A 36 -0.26 -2.16 12.79
C GLU A 36 -1.32 -3.10 13.35
N LYS A 37 -1.58 -3.03 14.65
CA LYS A 37 -2.63 -3.86 15.28
C LYS A 37 -4.03 -3.36 14.95
N ASP A 38 -4.19 -2.05 14.74
CA ASP A 38 -5.48 -1.46 14.38
C ASP A 38 -5.81 -1.75 12.90
N ASP A 39 -6.93 -2.44 12.71
CA ASP A 39 -7.43 -2.83 11.39
C ASP A 39 -7.72 -1.62 10.50
N LYS A 40 -8.15 -0.49 11.07
CA LYS A 40 -8.45 0.73 10.31
C LYS A 40 -7.18 1.34 9.75
N ILE A 41 -6.11 1.41 10.55
CA ILE A 41 -4.81 1.94 10.11
C ILE A 41 -4.24 1.07 8.99
N ARG A 42 -4.22 -0.26 9.19
CA ARG A 42 -3.74 -1.19 8.16
C ARG A 42 -4.52 -1.07 6.86
N TYR A 43 -5.85 -1.02 6.96
CA TYR A 43 -6.71 -0.92 5.79
C TYR A 43 -6.51 0.40 5.03
N GLN A 44 -6.38 1.51 5.74
CA GLN A 44 -6.14 2.80 5.13
C GLN A 44 -4.77 2.86 4.43
N ALA A 45 -3.72 2.30 5.06
CA ALA A 45 -2.41 2.16 4.46
C ALA A 45 -2.44 1.28 3.20
N LEU A 46 -3.17 0.15 3.25
CA LEU A 46 -3.37 -0.72 2.09
C LEU A 46 -4.02 0.02 0.92
N LEU A 47 -5.11 0.75 1.16
CA LEU A 47 -5.79 1.49 0.10
C LEU A 47 -4.88 2.54 -0.53
N LEU A 48 -4.15 3.29 0.29
CA LEU A 48 -3.23 4.32 -0.18
C LEU A 48 -2.12 3.73 -1.07
N LEU A 49 -1.52 2.61 -0.66
CA LEU A 49 -0.52 1.90 -1.45
C LEU A 49 -1.09 1.31 -2.74
N GLN A 50 -2.34 0.85 -2.74
CA GLN A 50 -3.02 0.42 -3.97
C GLN A 50 -3.22 1.59 -4.93
N TYR A 51 -3.67 2.75 -4.46
CA TYR A 51 -3.78 3.94 -5.33
C TYR A 51 -2.40 4.38 -5.85
N ARG A 52 -1.38 4.41 -4.98
CA ARG A 52 -0.01 4.74 -5.39
C ARG A 52 0.50 3.77 -6.46
N SER A 53 0.26 2.48 -6.30
CA SER A 53 0.66 1.44 -7.26
C SER A 53 -0.07 1.53 -8.61
N ARG A 54 -1.21 2.24 -8.72
CA ARG A 54 -1.82 2.54 -10.03
C ARG A 54 -1.08 3.64 -10.78
N LEU A 55 -0.47 4.55 -10.04
CA LEU A 55 0.08 5.79 -10.57
C LEU A 55 1.61 5.74 -10.76
N PHE A 56 2.31 5.06 -9.85
CA PHE A 56 3.77 4.98 -9.80
C PHE A 56 4.25 3.55 -9.54
N ASP A 57 5.52 3.27 -9.83
CA ASP A 57 6.15 1.95 -9.62
C ASP A 57 6.96 1.88 -8.31
N ASP A 58 6.98 2.96 -7.54
CA ASP A 58 7.79 3.12 -6.33
C ASP A 58 7.29 2.33 -5.11
N VAL A 59 6.17 1.61 -5.25
CA VAL A 59 5.69 0.64 -4.27
C VAL A 59 6.32 -0.75 -4.49
N TYR A 60 6.77 -1.09 -5.70
CA TYR A 60 7.33 -2.41 -6.02
C TYR A 60 8.67 -2.76 -5.37
N PRO A 61 9.56 -1.80 -5.04
CA PRO A 61 10.73 -2.11 -4.23
C PRO A 61 10.40 -2.82 -2.90
N PHE A 62 9.18 -2.67 -2.39
CA PHE A 62 8.70 -3.34 -1.17
C PHE A 62 8.09 -4.73 -1.40
N CYS A 63 8.12 -5.27 -2.62
CA CYS A 63 7.53 -6.56 -2.96
C CYS A 63 8.02 -7.72 -2.07
N GLU A 64 9.27 -7.72 -1.62
CA GLU A 64 9.75 -8.74 -0.69
C GLU A 64 9.01 -8.67 0.66
N LYS A 65 8.76 -7.48 1.21
CA LYS A 65 7.95 -7.32 2.43
C LYS A 65 6.53 -7.89 2.22
N PHE A 66 5.93 -7.66 1.06
CA PHE A 66 4.60 -8.21 0.75
C PHE A 66 4.63 -9.74 0.61
N ARG A 67 5.69 -10.32 0.04
CA ARG A 67 5.89 -11.77 -0.03
C ARG A 67 6.01 -12.40 1.36
N LEU A 68 6.71 -11.76 2.29
CA LEU A 68 6.84 -12.26 3.66
C LEU A 68 5.49 -12.34 4.37
N LYS A 69 4.56 -11.41 4.10
CA LYS A 69 3.19 -11.45 4.67
C LYS A 69 2.40 -12.69 4.27
N LEU A 70 2.73 -13.35 3.15
CA LEU A 70 2.08 -14.61 2.74
C LEU A 70 2.34 -15.77 3.71
N LYS A 71 3.40 -15.69 4.51
CA LYS A 71 3.77 -16.69 5.53
C LYS A 71 3.19 -16.36 6.91
N ASP A 72 2.47 -15.26 7.06
CA ASP A 72 1.91 -14.84 8.34
C ASP A 72 0.80 -15.78 8.81
N LYS A 73 0.67 -15.98 10.12
CA LYS A 73 -0.40 -16.81 10.72
C LYS A 73 -1.76 -16.11 10.62
N ASN A 74 -1.79 -14.79 10.64
CA ASN A 74 -2.97 -13.95 10.43
C ASN A 74 -3.41 -13.99 8.96
N SER A 75 -4.63 -14.45 8.71
CA SER A 75 -5.23 -14.51 7.37
C SER A 75 -5.32 -13.14 6.68
N TYR A 76 -5.53 -12.08 7.45
CA TYR A 76 -5.61 -10.72 6.91
C TYR A 76 -4.25 -10.23 6.40
N GLN A 77 -3.15 -10.51 7.11
CA GLN A 77 -1.81 -10.19 6.64
C GLN A 77 -1.49 -10.91 5.33
N ARG A 78 -1.87 -12.20 5.22
CA ARG A 78 -1.74 -12.93 3.96
C ARG A 78 -2.53 -12.27 2.83
N SER A 79 -3.77 -11.86 3.08
CA SER A 79 -4.59 -11.13 2.12
C SER A 79 -3.96 -9.81 1.67
N ILE A 80 -3.39 -9.02 2.58
CA ILE A 80 -2.65 -7.78 2.24
C ILE A 80 -1.52 -8.08 1.26
N GLY A 81 -0.70 -9.11 1.55
CA GLY A 81 0.40 -9.53 0.69
C GLY A 81 -0.07 -9.91 -0.71
N ILE A 82 -1.12 -10.74 -0.80
CA ILE A 82 -1.71 -11.14 -2.09
C ILE A 82 -2.22 -9.93 -2.86
N MET A 83 -2.97 -9.04 -2.20
CA MET A 83 -3.56 -7.87 -2.84
C MET A 83 -2.50 -6.96 -3.45
N LEU A 84 -1.46 -6.60 -2.69
CA LEU A 84 -0.42 -5.69 -3.19
C LEU A 84 0.42 -6.31 -4.32
N ILE A 85 0.72 -7.61 -4.24
CA ILE A 85 1.44 -8.33 -5.30
C ILE A 85 0.58 -8.42 -6.57
N ALA A 86 -0.66 -8.89 -6.45
CA ALA A 86 -1.56 -9.07 -7.58
C ALA A 86 -1.87 -7.74 -8.28
N TYR A 87 -2.06 -6.71 -7.47
CA TYR A 87 -2.35 -5.37 -7.97
C TYR A 87 -1.15 -4.78 -8.71
N GLY A 88 0.06 -4.90 -8.15
CA GLY A 88 1.27 -4.46 -8.85
C GLY A 88 1.51 -5.18 -10.17
N LEU A 89 1.28 -6.50 -10.22
CA LEU A 89 1.39 -7.27 -11.47
C LEU A 89 0.32 -6.89 -12.51
N THR A 90 -0.86 -6.48 -12.07
CA THR A 90 -1.98 -6.11 -12.94
C THR A 90 -1.78 -4.73 -13.55
N GLU A 91 -1.41 -3.73 -12.73
CA GLU A 91 -1.24 -2.36 -13.20
C GLU A 91 0.03 -2.18 -14.05
N ASN A 92 1.14 -2.85 -13.70
CA ASN A 92 2.32 -2.91 -14.57
C ASN A 92 1.98 -3.38 -15.99
N ARG A 93 1.15 -4.42 -16.10
CA ARG A 93 0.71 -4.94 -17.40
C ARG A 93 -0.17 -3.96 -18.18
N ARG A 94 -0.93 -3.08 -17.50
CA ARG A 94 -1.72 -2.04 -18.18
C ARG A 94 -0.84 -0.91 -18.69
N ARG A 95 0.15 -0.47 -17.91
CA ARG A 95 1.06 0.61 -18.32
C ARG A 95 1.95 0.21 -19.50
N LEU A 96 2.36 -1.05 -19.59
CA LEU A 96 3.12 -1.56 -20.75
C LEU A 96 2.29 -1.64 -22.06
N LYS A 97 0.97 -1.45 -21.99
CA LYS A 97 0.05 -1.51 -23.14
C LYS A 97 -0.53 -0.15 -23.54
N ALA A 98 -0.21 0.91 -22.80
CA ALA A 98 -0.66 2.29 -23.04
C ALA A 98 0.45 3.08 -23.72
#